data_AF-A0A927ZE62-F1
#
_entry.id   AF-A0A927ZE62-F1
#
_cell.length_a   1.000
_cell.length_b   1.000
_cell.length_c   1.000
_cell.angle_alpha   90.00
_cell.angle_beta   90.00
_cell.angle_gamma   90.00
#
_symmetry.space_group_name_H-M   'P 1'
#
loop_
_entity.id
_entity.type
_entity.pdbx_description
1 polymer ?
#
loop_
_entity_poly.entity_id
_entity_poly.type
_entity_poly.pdbx_seq_one_letter_code
_entity_poly.pdbx_strand_id
1 'polypeptide(L)'
;MEERYSLSLGRIRELAENPEIAAPYDDYFRQMALFLLKMDGLYQWVKGGHMKEASRETLEGWNEDLYKDIMPLHYECSYANPDFSVAMLGDQFGRILSLLYTELRGEIVYAYEQRLFNLVILNELFLEVYSIMKDENPSYRQVKEAIYWFFSDYSEVTVRERIGEQFDKEGNYAIEIIMNADLTDLRYLYAYGEYISENEIKMAEYMNSLSEEQIHDLAFTYTDGYREGFSVMGIDISKKRLVEIRYQIGMERMIREAIKQFKAINLDTVVYRNAVSAMHRNPKGRVGYVSTSPNRQ
;
A
#
# COMPACT_ATOMS: atom_id res chain seq x y z
N MET A 1 -19.02 -5.21 9.54
CA MET A 1 -18.08 -4.72 8.50
C MET A 1 -18.48 -5.22 7.13
N GLU A 2 -18.61 -6.53 6.91
CA GLU A 2 -19.03 -7.09 5.62
C GLU A 2 -20.35 -6.50 5.07
N GLU A 3 -21.37 -6.31 5.92
CA GLU A 3 -22.62 -5.67 5.51
C GLU A 3 -22.43 -4.21 5.04
N ARG A 4 -21.69 -3.40 5.80
CA ARG A 4 -21.36 -2.01 5.43
C ARG A 4 -20.58 -1.95 4.12
N TYR A 5 -19.65 -2.89 3.92
CA TYR A 5 -18.87 -3.01 2.70
C TYR A 5 -19.78 -3.29 1.50
N SER A 6 -20.64 -4.32 1.60
CA SER A 6 -21.59 -4.68 0.55
C SER A 6 -22.57 -3.55 0.22
N LEU A 7 -23.09 -2.86 1.23
CA LEU A 7 -23.99 -1.71 1.04
C LEU A 7 -23.29 -0.55 0.32
N SER A 8 -22.05 -0.23 0.71
CA SER A 8 -21.27 0.84 0.08
C SER A 8 -20.98 0.51 -1.39
N LEU A 9 -20.55 -0.72 -1.67
CA LEU A 9 -20.30 -1.20 -3.04
C LEU A 9 -21.57 -1.21 -3.91
N GLY A 10 -22.73 -1.52 -3.33
CA GLY A 10 -24.02 -1.42 -4.03
C GLY A 10 -24.25 -0.01 -4.57
N ARG A 11 -24.07 1.00 -3.71
CA ARG A 11 -24.20 2.42 -4.09
C ARG A 11 -23.13 2.87 -5.09
N ILE A 12 -21.89 2.43 -4.91
CA ILE A 12 -20.79 2.74 -5.84
C ILE A 12 -21.08 2.16 -7.23
N ARG A 13 -21.68 0.97 -7.31
CA ARG A 13 -22.11 0.36 -8.58
C ARG A 13 -23.19 1.18 -9.28
N GLU A 14 -24.22 1.59 -8.55
CA GLU A 14 -25.28 2.46 -9.08
C GLU A 14 -24.71 3.78 -9.62
N LEU A 15 -23.77 4.38 -8.88
CA LEU A 15 -23.08 5.61 -9.29
C LEU A 15 -22.25 5.41 -10.57
N ALA A 16 -21.50 4.31 -10.66
CA ALA A 16 -20.65 4.04 -11.84
C ALA A 16 -21.47 3.87 -13.13
N GLU A 17 -22.70 3.33 -13.02
CA GLU A 17 -23.63 3.14 -14.13
C GLU A 17 -24.38 4.43 -14.48
N ASN A 18 -24.88 5.15 -13.48
CA ASN A 18 -25.71 6.34 -13.63
C ASN A 18 -25.21 7.47 -12.73
N PRO A 19 -24.13 8.18 -13.12
CA PRO A 19 -23.60 9.27 -12.31
C PRO A 19 -24.59 10.45 -12.32
N GLU A 20 -25.29 10.66 -11.20
CA GLU A 20 -26.16 11.82 -10.99
C GLU A 20 -25.37 13.05 -10.53
N ILE A 21 -24.26 13.35 -11.20
CA ILE A 21 -23.43 14.51 -10.90
C ILE A 21 -23.17 15.29 -12.20
N ALA A 22 -23.18 16.62 -12.10
CA ALA A 22 -22.98 17.49 -13.25
C ALA A 22 -21.49 17.63 -13.60
N ALA A 23 -21.23 17.92 -14.89
CA ALA A 23 -19.93 18.36 -15.35
C ALA A 23 -19.47 19.61 -14.57
N PRO A 24 -18.16 19.74 -14.26
CA PRO A 24 -17.05 18.91 -14.74
C PRO A 24 -16.69 17.69 -13.87
N TYR A 25 -17.49 17.35 -12.85
CA TYR A 25 -17.10 16.35 -11.83
C TYR A 25 -17.49 14.91 -12.18
N ASP A 26 -18.34 14.71 -13.19
CA ASP A 26 -18.89 13.42 -13.60
C ASP A 26 -17.82 12.39 -13.98
N ASP A 27 -16.84 12.80 -14.76
CA ASP A 27 -15.74 11.93 -15.17
C ASP A 27 -14.91 11.45 -13.96
N TYR A 28 -14.54 12.37 -13.05
CA TYR A 28 -13.81 12.04 -11.82
C TYR A 28 -14.55 10.97 -11.01
N PHE A 29 -15.80 11.22 -10.63
CA PHE A 29 -16.53 10.30 -9.74
C PHE A 29 -16.82 8.96 -10.41
N ARG A 30 -17.07 8.94 -11.72
CA ARG A 30 -17.22 7.69 -12.46
C ARG A 30 -15.92 6.88 -12.46
N GLN A 31 -14.77 7.51 -12.72
CA GLN A 31 -13.48 6.83 -12.69
C GLN A 31 -13.15 6.29 -11.29
N MET A 32 -13.41 7.07 -10.24
CA MET A 32 -13.20 6.63 -8.86
C MET A 32 -14.11 5.45 -8.50
N ALA A 33 -15.39 5.50 -8.89
CA ALA A 33 -16.30 4.39 -8.61
C ALA A 33 -15.87 3.10 -9.33
N LEU A 34 -15.45 3.18 -10.60
CA LEU A 34 -14.89 2.04 -11.33
C LEU A 34 -13.62 1.50 -10.67
N PHE A 35 -12.76 2.37 -10.16
CA PHE A 35 -11.57 1.98 -9.40
C PHE A 35 -11.94 1.22 -8.11
N LEU A 36 -12.89 1.72 -7.32
CA LEU A 36 -13.33 1.08 -6.08
C LEU A 36 -14.00 -0.29 -6.33
N LEU A 37 -14.79 -0.41 -7.41
CA LEU A 37 -15.34 -1.72 -7.82
C LEU A 37 -14.24 -2.71 -8.23
N LYS A 38 -13.15 -2.21 -8.84
CA LYS A 38 -11.97 -3.04 -9.11
C LYS A 38 -11.27 -3.45 -7.80
N MET A 39 -11.19 -2.58 -6.80
CA MET A 39 -10.63 -2.93 -5.48
C MET A 39 -11.44 -4.03 -4.80
N ASP A 40 -12.77 -4.04 -4.95
CA ASP A 40 -13.59 -5.17 -4.52
C ASP A 40 -13.25 -6.45 -5.26
N GLY A 41 -13.16 -6.39 -6.59
CA GLY A 41 -12.73 -7.53 -7.40
C GLY A 41 -11.37 -8.09 -6.94
N LEU A 42 -10.40 -7.22 -6.69
CA LEU A 42 -9.09 -7.57 -6.17
C LEU A 42 -9.18 -8.18 -4.76
N TYR A 43 -9.93 -7.57 -3.84
CA TYR A 43 -10.11 -8.05 -2.48
C TYR A 43 -10.71 -9.46 -2.45
N GLN A 44 -11.78 -9.71 -3.21
CA GLN A 44 -12.38 -11.05 -3.32
C GLN A 44 -11.41 -12.04 -3.98
N TRP A 45 -10.66 -11.60 -4.99
CA TRP A 45 -9.71 -12.45 -5.69
C TRP A 45 -8.56 -12.91 -4.79
N VAL A 46 -8.01 -12.00 -3.98
CA VAL A 46 -6.99 -12.30 -2.97
C VAL A 46 -7.58 -13.17 -1.85
N LYS A 47 -8.76 -12.83 -1.32
CA LYS A 47 -9.47 -13.59 -0.27
C LYS A 47 -9.74 -15.03 -0.68
N GLY A 48 -10.09 -15.25 -1.95
CA GLY A 48 -10.32 -16.57 -2.54
C GLY A 48 -9.05 -17.40 -2.76
N GLY A 49 -7.87 -16.84 -2.53
CA GLY A 49 -6.59 -17.54 -2.70
C GLY A 49 -6.13 -17.69 -4.15
N HIS A 50 -6.86 -17.11 -5.11
CA HIS A 50 -6.60 -17.25 -6.55
C HIS A 50 -5.21 -16.75 -6.96
N MET A 51 -4.63 -15.84 -6.18
CA MET A 51 -3.29 -15.33 -6.41
C MET A 51 -2.22 -16.42 -6.43
N LYS A 52 -2.35 -17.45 -5.59
CA LYS A 52 -1.36 -18.55 -5.50
C LYS A 52 -1.36 -19.44 -6.75
N GLU A 53 -2.49 -19.49 -7.44
CA GLU A 53 -2.71 -20.33 -8.62
C GLU A 53 -2.54 -19.53 -9.92
N ALA A 54 -2.51 -18.20 -9.84
CA ALA A 54 -2.44 -17.31 -10.99
C ALA A 54 -1.15 -17.50 -11.80
N SER A 55 -1.28 -17.35 -13.12
CA SER A 55 -0.11 -17.28 -14.00
C SER A 55 0.63 -15.96 -13.76
N ARG A 56 1.92 -15.92 -14.14
CA ARG A 56 2.73 -14.70 -14.09
C ARG A 56 2.10 -13.58 -14.93
N GLU A 57 1.58 -13.90 -16.11
CA GLU A 57 0.90 -12.95 -17.00
C GLU A 57 -0.35 -12.31 -16.33
N THR A 58 -1.14 -13.10 -15.60
CA THR A 58 -2.29 -12.56 -14.85
C THR A 58 -1.86 -11.61 -13.73
N LEU A 59 -0.78 -11.95 -13.02
CA LEU A 59 -0.24 -11.10 -11.95
C LEU A 59 0.36 -9.80 -12.50
N GLU A 60 1.09 -9.89 -13.62
CA GLU A 60 1.62 -8.73 -14.35
C GLU A 60 0.49 -7.83 -14.86
N GLY A 61 -0.58 -8.42 -15.39
CA GLY A 61 -1.76 -7.68 -15.83
C GLY A 61 -2.44 -6.92 -14.69
N TRP A 62 -2.58 -7.53 -13.50
CA TRP A 62 -3.07 -6.83 -12.32
C TRP A 62 -2.13 -5.68 -11.91
N ASN A 63 -0.82 -5.95 -11.84
CA ASN A 63 0.17 -4.94 -11.48
C ASN A 63 0.15 -3.73 -12.43
N GLU A 64 0.06 -3.96 -13.73
CA GLU A 64 -0.08 -2.86 -14.71
C GLU A 64 -1.39 -2.12 -14.51
N ASP A 65 -2.52 -2.84 -14.47
CA ASP A 65 -3.85 -2.23 -14.46
C ASP A 65 -4.20 -1.48 -13.16
N LEU A 66 -3.51 -1.79 -12.05
CA LEU A 66 -3.62 -1.10 -10.76
C LEU A 66 -2.79 0.18 -10.67
N TYR A 67 -1.69 0.27 -11.43
CA TYR A 67 -0.71 1.36 -11.33
C TYR A 67 -0.58 2.21 -12.60
N LYS A 68 -1.21 1.80 -13.72
CA LYS A 68 -1.09 2.45 -15.04
C LYS A 68 -1.30 3.94 -15.02
N ASP A 69 -2.28 4.43 -14.27
CA ASP A 69 -2.70 5.82 -14.28
C ASP A 69 -1.64 6.75 -13.66
N ILE A 70 -0.80 6.20 -12.78
CA ILE A 70 0.32 6.94 -12.18
C ILE A 70 1.67 6.60 -12.81
N MET A 71 1.70 5.89 -13.93
CA MET A 71 2.94 5.71 -14.69
C MET A 71 3.25 6.99 -15.49
N PRO A 72 4.53 7.27 -15.81
CA PRO A 72 4.92 8.54 -16.44
C PRO A 72 4.18 8.89 -17.73
N LEU A 73 3.73 7.88 -18.49
CA LEU A 73 2.99 8.07 -19.73
C LEU A 73 1.57 8.60 -19.52
N HIS A 74 0.96 8.30 -18.36
CA HIS A 74 -0.44 8.60 -18.07
C HIS A 74 -0.62 9.60 -16.92
N TYR A 75 0.42 9.84 -16.12
CA TYR A 75 0.32 10.65 -14.90
C TYR A 75 -0.12 12.10 -15.18
N GLU A 76 0.32 12.70 -16.28
CA GLU A 76 -0.09 14.06 -16.69
C GLU A 76 -1.59 14.18 -16.97
N CYS A 77 -2.28 13.05 -17.16
CA CYS A 77 -3.72 12.98 -17.39
C CYS A 77 -4.47 12.21 -16.28
N SER A 78 -3.83 11.99 -15.12
CA SER A 78 -4.45 11.29 -13.99
C SER A 78 -4.93 12.27 -12.92
N TYR A 79 -6.06 11.97 -12.29
CA TYR A 79 -6.52 12.70 -11.11
C TYR A 79 -5.60 12.54 -9.89
N ALA A 80 -4.62 11.63 -9.94
CA ALA A 80 -3.55 11.54 -8.94
C ALA A 80 -2.48 12.64 -9.13
N ASN A 81 -2.52 13.35 -10.26
CA ASN A 81 -1.75 14.57 -10.49
C ASN A 81 -2.61 15.79 -10.06
N PRO A 82 -2.17 16.56 -9.05
CA PRO A 82 -2.89 17.75 -8.60
C PRO A 82 -3.06 18.82 -9.68
N ASP A 83 -2.08 19.00 -10.56
CA ASP A 83 -2.13 20.02 -11.63
C ASP A 83 -3.20 19.67 -12.67
N PHE A 84 -3.26 18.40 -13.07
CA PHE A 84 -4.32 17.90 -13.93
C PHE A 84 -5.70 18.04 -13.26
N SER A 85 -5.80 17.66 -11.99
CA SER A 85 -7.05 17.75 -11.24
C SER A 85 -7.55 19.19 -11.10
N VAL A 86 -6.65 20.15 -10.87
CA VAL A 86 -6.97 21.59 -10.84
C VAL A 86 -7.43 22.09 -12.21
N ALA A 87 -6.76 21.66 -13.28
CA ALA A 87 -7.13 22.04 -14.64
C ALA A 87 -8.54 21.56 -15.01
N MET A 88 -8.91 20.34 -14.58
CA MET A 88 -10.20 19.73 -14.92
C MET A 88 -11.35 20.14 -13.98
N LEU A 89 -11.07 20.24 -12.68
CA LEU A 89 -12.11 20.36 -11.63
C LEU A 89 -12.08 21.72 -10.91
N GLY A 90 -11.19 22.62 -11.33
CA GLY A 90 -10.99 23.94 -10.72
C GLY A 90 -10.08 23.91 -9.49
N ASP A 91 -9.60 25.09 -9.09
CA ASP A 91 -8.51 25.24 -8.11
C ASP A 91 -8.82 24.62 -6.73
N GLN A 92 -10.00 24.86 -6.18
CA GLN A 92 -10.34 24.38 -4.84
C GLN A 92 -10.70 22.88 -4.84
N PHE A 93 -11.62 22.47 -5.71
CA PHE A 93 -12.09 21.09 -5.76
C PHE A 93 -11.05 20.14 -6.35
N GLY A 94 -10.31 20.53 -7.39
CA GLY A 94 -9.28 19.70 -7.99
C GLY A 94 -8.20 19.26 -7.00
N ARG A 95 -7.70 20.18 -6.17
CA ARG A 95 -6.68 19.85 -5.14
C ARG A 95 -7.19 18.84 -4.11
N ILE A 96 -8.39 19.05 -3.59
CA ILE A 96 -8.91 18.21 -2.51
C ILE A 96 -9.43 16.86 -3.02
N LEU A 97 -9.95 16.81 -4.24
CA LEU A 97 -10.34 15.55 -4.88
C LEU A 97 -9.11 14.74 -5.31
N SER A 98 -8.02 15.39 -5.73
CA SER A 98 -6.74 14.69 -5.95
C SER A 98 -6.19 14.03 -4.67
N LEU A 99 -6.31 14.72 -3.52
CA LEU A 99 -6.01 14.13 -2.21
C LEU A 99 -6.92 12.93 -1.91
N LEU A 100 -8.24 13.08 -2.11
CA LEU A 100 -9.18 11.97 -1.92
C LEU A 100 -8.77 10.77 -2.77
N TYR A 101 -8.49 10.96 -4.07
CA TYR A 101 -8.07 9.85 -4.92
C TYR A 101 -6.77 9.21 -4.42
N THR A 102 -5.81 10.01 -3.95
CA THR A 102 -4.57 9.50 -3.35
C THR A 102 -4.84 8.59 -2.14
N GLU A 103 -5.85 8.90 -1.31
CA GLU A 103 -6.28 8.03 -0.21
C GLU A 103 -6.98 6.77 -0.73
N LEU A 104 -7.90 6.89 -1.71
CA LEU A 104 -8.59 5.74 -2.31
C LEU A 104 -7.60 4.75 -2.96
N ARG A 105 -6.50 5.24 -3.56
CA ARG A 105 -5.44 4.35 -4.09
C ARG A 105 -4.77 3.50 -3.01
N GLY A 106 -4.86 3.89 -1.74
CA GLY A 106 -4.44 3.05 -0.61
C GLY A 106 -5.21 1.73 -0.52
N GLU A 107 -6.42 1.65 -1.10
CA GLU A 107 -7.21 0.42 -1.14
C GLU A 107 -6.53 -0.73 -1.88
N ILE A 108 -5.59 -0.46 -2.78
CA ILE A 108 -4.79 -1.52 -3.42
C ILE A 108 -4.12 -2.36 -2.34
N VAL A 109 -3.39 -1.70 -1.44
CA VAL A 109 -2.69 -2.37 -0.33
C VAL A 109 -3.67 -3.01 0.63
N TYR A 110 -4.76 -2.33 0.98
CA TYR A 110 -5.76 -2.86 1.89
C TYR A 110 -6.46 -4.11 1.34
N ALA A 111 -6.64 -4.21 0.02
CA ALA A 111 -7.16 -5.40 -0.64
C ALA A 111 -6.16 -6.58 -0.55
N TYR A 112 -4.87 -6.35 -0.83
CA TYR A 112 -3.84 -7.38 -0.70
C TYR A 112 -3.66 -7.89 0.73
N GLU A 113 -3.69 -6.98 1.71
CA GLU A 113 -3.52 -7.30 3.13
C GLU A 113 -4.84 -7.67 3.83
N GLN A 114 -5.95 -7.75 3.10
CA GLN A 114 -7.27 -8.13 3.61
C GLN A 114 -7.78 -7.21 4.74
N ARG A 115 -7.45 -5.91 4.68
CA ARG A 115 -7.87 -4.90 5.65
C ARG A 115 -9.26 -4.34 5.33
N LEU A 116 -10.28 -5.17 5.56
CA LEU A 116 -11.69 -4.82 5.29
C LEU A 116 -12.13 -3.52 5.97
N PHE A 117 -11.61 -3.22 7.16
CA PHE A 117 -11.94 -1.97 7.86
C PHE A 117 -11.57 -0.74 7.04
N ASN A 118 -10.34 -0.69 6.53
CA ASN A 118 -9.82 0.43 5.75
C ASN A 118 -10.56 0.59 4.41
N LEU A 119 -10.91 -0.52 3.75
CA LEU A 119 -11.73 -0.51 2.53
C LEU A 119 -13.12 0.09 2.78
N VAL A 120 -13.76 -0.28 3.90
CA VAL A 120 -15.11 0.23 4.23
C VAL A 120 -15.10 1.72 4.47
N ILE A 121 -14.19 2.22 5.31
CA ILE A 121 -14.18 3.64 5.69
C ILE A 121 -13.84 4.55 4.50
N LEU A 122 -13.00 4.10 3.57
CA LEU A 122 -12.66 4.84 2.35
C LEU A 122 -13.82 4.87 1.35
N ASN A 123 -14.50 3.73 1.15
CA ASN A 123 -15.73 3.67 0.35
C ASN A 123 -16.82 4.60 0.91
N GLU A 124 -16.98 4.66 2.23
CA GLU A 124 -17.94 5.56 2.88
C GLU A 124 -17.56 7.04 2.72
N LEU A 125 -16.27 7.38 2.89
CA LEU A 125 -15.77 8.74 2.63
C LEU A 125 -16.04 9.15 1.18
N PHE A 126 -15.78 8.26 0.21
CA PHE A 126 -16.07 8.52 -1.19
C PHE A 126 -17.55 8.82 -1.44
N LEU A 127 -18.44 8.02 -0.84
CA LEU A 127 -19.89 8.20 -0.95
C LEU A 127 -20.37 9.49 -0.29
N GLU A 128 -19.81 9.87 0.86
CA GLU A 128 -20.12 11.14 1.54
C GLU A 128 -19.71 12.33 0.68
N VAL A 129 -18.48 12.32 0.15
CA VAL A 129 -17.99 13.39 -0.74
C VAL A 129 -18.81 13.44 -2.04
N TYR A 130 -19.16 12.30 -2.61
CA TYR A 130 -20.07 12.24 -3.76
C TYR A 130 -21.42 12.88 -3.46
N SER A 131 -22.00 12.56 -2.30
CA SER A 131 -23.30 13.13 -1.89
C SER A 131 -23.25 14.66 -1.77
N ILE A 132 -22.15 15.22 -1.28
CA ILE A 132 -21.95 16.68 -1.21
C ILE A 132 -21.79 17.27 -2.61
N MET A 133 -21.03 16.59 -3.47
CA MET A 133 -20.71 17.08 -4.81
C MET A 133 -21.88 16.98 -5.80
N LYS A 134 -22.88 16.16 -5.49
CA LYS A 134 -24.12 16.01 -6.24
C LYS A 134 -25.06 17.21 -6.12
N ASP A 135 -24.96 18.02 -5.07
CA ASP A 135 -25.80 19.20 -4.89
C ASP A 135 -25.58 20.22 -6.02
N GLU A 136 -26.63 20.99 -6.37
CA GLU A 136 -26.56 22.01 -7.43
C GLU A 136 -25.46 23.06 -7.18
N ASN A 137 -25.16 23.34 -5.91
CA ASN A 137 -24.09 24.25 -5.48
C ASN A 137 -23.23 23.55 -4.43
N PRO A 138 -22.28 22.69 -4.84
CA PRO A 138 -21.50 21.90 -3.91
C PRO A 138 -20.61 22.81 -3.05
N SER A 139 -20.57 22.53 -1.75
CA SER A 139 -19.79 23.32 -0.80
C SER A 139 -18.40 22.75 -0.62
N TYR A 140 -17.38 23.49 -1.07
CA TYR A 140 -15.98 23.15 -0.80
C TYR A 140 -15.71 22.96 0.70
N ARG A 141 -16.37 23.77 1.54
CA ARG A 141 -16.24 23.67 2.99
C ARG A 141 -16.73 22.32 3.51
N GLN A 142 -17.87 21.83 3.02
CA GLN A 142 -18.41 20.53 3.45
C GLN A 142 -17.52 19.38 2.99
N VAL A 143 -17.00 19.42 1.76
CA VAL A 143 -16.03 18.40 1.29
C VAL A 143 -14.77 18.39 2.16
N LYS A 144 -14.27 19.58 2.50
CA LYS A 144 -13.12 19.72 3.39
C LYS A 144 -13.39 19.21 4.80
N GLU A 145 -14.57 19.51 5.35
CA GLU A 145 -14.99 19.02 6.66
C GLU A 145 -15.15 17.49 6.65
N ALA A 146 -15.74 16.89 5.62
CA ALA A 146 -15.88 15.43 5.50
C ALA A 146 -14.51 14.73 5.53
N ILE A 147 -13.55 15.19 4.72
CA ILE A 147 -12.19 14.61 4.71
C ILE A 147 -11.45 14.86 6.03
N TYR A 148 -11.61 16.05 6.64
CA TYR A 148 -11.01 16.35 7.92
C TYR A 148 -11.54 15.43 9.03
N TRP A 149 -12.86 15.29 9.13
CA TRP A 149 -13.50 14.45 10.14
C TRP A 149 -13.20 12.97 9.92
N PHE A 150 -13.12 12.50 8.68
CA PHE A 150 -12.61 11.17 8.38
C PHE A 150 -11.23 10.91 9.03
N PHE A 151 -10.27 11.82 8.82
CA PHE A 151 -8.96 11.66 9.43
C PHE A 151 -9.01 11.77 10.96
N SER A 152 -9.81 12.68 11.48
CA SER A 152 -9.98 12.87 12.94
C SER A 152 -10.59 11.62 13.60
N ASP A 153 -11.72 11.13 13.09
CA ASP A 153 -12.52 10.05 13.68
C ASP A 153 -11.78 8.71 13.61
N TYR A 154 -11.03 8.47 12.54
CA TYR A 154 -10.24 7.25 12.37
C TYR A 154 -8.79 7.38 12.82
N SER A 155 -8.35 8.54 13.32
CA SER A 155 -6.98 8.74 13.79
C SER A 155 -6.59 7.77 14.89
N GLU A 156 -7.41 7.62 15.93
CA GLU A 156 -7.08 6.76 17.07
C GLU A 156 -6.87 5.30 16.65
N VAL A 157 -7.74 4.79 15.77
CA VAL A 157 -7.68 3.42 15.28
C VAL A 157 -6.46 3.23 14.38
N THR A 158 -6.29 4.09 13.36
CA THR A 158 -5.21 3.91 12.38
C THR A 158 -3.83 4.22 12.95
N VAL A 159 -3.70 5.16 13.89
CA VAL A 159 -2.45 5.40 14.63
C VAL A 159 -2.12 4.20 15.51
N ARG A 160 -3.11 3.62 16.20
CA ARG A 160 -2.89 2.41 17.01
C ARG A 160 -2.42 1.25 16.14
N GLU A 161 -3.04 1.03 14.99
CA GLU A 161 -2.59 0.02 14.01
C GLU A 161 -1.15 0.31 13.55
N ARG A 162 -0.84 1.55 13.19
CA ARG A 162 0.49 1.94 12.72
C ARG A 162 1.59 1.79 13.78
N ILE A 163 1.26 2.04 15.05
CA ILE A 163 2.16 1.76 16.17
C ILE A 163 2.28 0.24 16.33
N GLY A 164 1.16 -0.48 16.29
CA GLY A 164 1.12 -1.95 16.37
C GLY A 164 2.04 -2.62 15.37
N GLU A 165 2.01 -2.22 14.10
CA GLU A 165 2.89 -2.72 13.02
C GLU A 165 4.39 -2.65 13.35
N GLN A 166 4.81 -1.71 14.21
CA GLN A 166 6.21 -1.52 14.59
C GLN A 166 6.65 -2.43 15.74
N PHE A 167 5.71 -3.07 16.44
CA PHE A 167 5.99 -3.90 17.60
C PHE A 167 5.43 -5.32 17.48
N ASP A 168 4.42 -5.52 16.64
CA ASP A 168 3.75 -6.80 16.48
C ASP A 168 4.53 -7.71 15.54
N LYS A 169 4.99 -8.82 16.11
CA LYS A 169 5.66 -9.90 15.37
C LYS A 169 4.66 -10.94 14.85
N GLU A 170 3.47 -11.01 15.45
CA GLU A 170 2.43 -11.96 15.08
C GLU A 170 1.55 -11.34 13.99
N GLY A 171 1.24 -12.08 12.92
CA GLY A 171 0.44 -11.55 11.81
C GLY A 171 1.18 -10.54 10.91
N ASN A 172 2.52 -10.52 10.92
CA ASN A 172 3.30 -9.66 10.05
C ASN A 172 3.25 -10.15 8.58
N TYR A 173 2.48 -9.44 7.75
CA TYR A 173 2.22 -9.79 6.35
C TYR A 173 3.49 -10.04 5.51
N ALA A 174 4.50 -9.17 5.65
CA ALA A 174 5.74 -9.31 4.89
C ALA A 174 6.57 -10.50 5.38
N ILE A 175 6.67 -10.73 6.69
CA ILE A 175 7.38 -11.90 7.23
C ILE A 175 6.72 -13.20 6.74
N GLU A 176 5.39 -13.26 6.67
CA GLU A 176 4.70 -14.43 6.12
C GLU A 176 5.14 -14.73 4.69
N ILE A 177 5.23 -13.71 3.82
CA ILE A 177 5.75 -13.87 2.46
C ILE A 177 7.22 -14.29 2.49
N ILE A 178 8.06 -13.55 3.22
CA ILE A 178 9.51 -13.76 3.28
C ILE A 178 9.83 -15.16 3.78
N MET A 179 9.11 -15.70 4.77
CA MET A 179 9.45 -16.97 5.39
C MET A 179 8.81 -18.17 4.70
N ASN A 180 7.60 -18.01 4.13
CA ASN A 180 6.81 -19.15 3.65
C ASN A 180 6.69 -19.26 2.11
N ALA A 181 7.02 -18.22 1.34
CA ALA A 181 6.98 -18.28 -0.12
C ALA A 181 8.17 -19.06 -0.71
N ASP A 182 7.99 -19.65 -1.90
CA ASP A 182 9.11 -20.08 -2.72
C ASP A 182 9.73 -18.86 -3.43
N LEU A 183 10.91 -18.43 -3.00
CA LEU A 183 11.56 -17.23 -3.55
C LEU A 183 12.20 -17.47 -4.92
N THR A 184 12.26 -18.72 -5.39
CA THR A 184 12.70 -19.01 -6.75
C THR A 184 11.58 -18.75 -7.76
N ASP A 185 10.33 -18.80 -7.32
CA ASP A 185 9.15 -18.43 -8.10
C ASP A 185 8.78 -16.96 -7.87
N LEU A 186 9.25 -16.08 -8.75
CA LEU A 186 9.10 -14.63 -8.63
C LEU A 186 7.66 -14.11 -8.58
N ARG A 187 6.65 -14.98 -8.80
CA ARG A 187 5.24 -14.62 -8.61
C ARG A 187 4.93 -14.11 -7.21
N TYR A 188 5.70 -14.50 -6.19
CA TYR A 188 5.52 -14.00 -4.82
C TYR A 188 5.67 -12.47 -4.71
N LEU A 189 6.44 -11.82 -5.60
CA LEU A 189 6.67 -10.37 -5.55
C LEU A 189 5.36 -9.59 -5.64
N TYR A 190 4.42 -10.08 -6.44
CA TYR A 190 3.12 -9.44 -6.61
C TYR A 190 2.26 -9.50 -5.34
N ALA A 191 2.53 -10.43 -4.42
CA ALA A 191 1.79 -10.56 -3.16
C ALA A 191 1.95 -9.34 -2.25
N TYR A 192 3.02 -8.56 -2.41
CA TYR A 192 3.18 -7.34 -1.62
C TYR A 192 2.15 -6.25 -1.93
N GLY A 193 1.44 -6.33 -3.05
CA GLY A 193 0.52 -5.27 -3.47
C GLY A 193 1.19 -3.92 -3.76
N GLU A 194 2.52 -3.90 -3.83
CA GLU A 194 3.32 -2.78 -4.32
C GLU A 194 3.46 -2.86 -5.83
N TYR A 195 3.83 -1.75 -6.47
CA TYR A 195 4.18 -1.77 -7.88
C TYR A 195 5.47 -2.56 -8.09
N ILE A 196 5.39 -3.64 -8.85
CA ILE A 196 6.52 -4.48 -9.22
C ILE A 196 6.98 -4.09 -10.62
N SER A 197 8.19 -3.54 -10.71
CA SER A 197 8.83 -3.19 -11.97
C SER A 197 9.92 -4.21 -12.33
N GLU A 198 10.59 -4.01 -13.47
CA GLU A 198 11.78 -4.78 -13.80
C GLU A 198 12.88 -4.70 -12.73
N ASN A 199 12.93 -3.64 -11.92
CA ASN A 199 13.95 -3.49 -10.88
C ASN A 199 13.79 -4.55 -9.79
N GLU A 200 12.58 -4.73 -9.28
CA GLU A 200 12.29 -5.71 -8.22
C GLU A 200 12.50 -7.14 -8.74
N ILE A 201 12.08 -7.40 -9.98
CA ILE A 201 12.27 -8.70 -10.65
C ILE A 201 13.77 -9.00 -10.81
N LYS A 202 14.54 -8.08 -11.40
CA LYS A 202 15.99 -8.26 -11.61
C LYS A 202 16.75 -8.36 -10.29
N MET A 203 16.32 -7.65 -9.25
CA MET A 203 16.89 -7.77 -7.91
C MET A 203 16.67 -9.18 -7.36
N ALA A 204 15.45 -9.72 -7.45
CA ALA A 204 15.15 -11.07 -7.01
C ALA A 204 15.91 -12.14 -7.82
N GLU A 205 16.00 -11.98 -9.14
CA GLU A 205 16.81 -12.84 -10.02
C GLU A 205 18.29 -12.82 -9.63
N TYR A 206 18.85 -11.62 -9.38
CA TYR A 206 20.21 -11.48 -8.90
C TYR A 206 20.41 -12.18 -7.56
N MET A 207 19.51 -11.96 -6.59
CA MET A 207 19.56 -12.66 -5.31
C MET A 207 19.50 -14.18 -5.49
N ASN A 208 18.71 -14.70 -6.42
CA ASN A 208 18.63 -16.13 -6.73
C ASN A 208 19.88 -16.68 -7.46
N SER A 209 20.66 -15.82 -8.13
CA SER A 209 21.92 -16.21 -8.77
C SER A 209 23.08 -16.45 -7.79
N LEU A 210 22.97 -15.94 -6.56
CA LEU A 210 24.00 -16.06 -5.53
C LEU A 210 24.02 -17.47 -4.90
N SER A 211 25.19 -17.91 -4.45
CA SER A 211 25.30 -19.13 -3.65
C SER A 211 24.71 -18.94 -2.25
N GLU A 212 24.41 -20.04 -1.55
CA GLU A 212 23.98 -19.99 -0.15
C GLU A 212 25.02 -19.31 0.75
N GLU A 213 26.32 -19.53 0.48
CA GLU A 213 27.42 -18.88 1.20
C GLU A 213 27.42 -17.36 0.98
N GLN A 214 27.23 -16.90 -0.27
CA GLN A 214 27.16 -15.47 -0.58
C GLN A 214 25.95 -14.80 0.09
N ILE A 215 24.79 -15.46 0.10
CA ILE A 215 23.59 -14.96 0.80
C ILE A 215 23.83 -14.89 2.31
N HIS A 216 24.43 -15.95 2.87
CA HIS A 216 24.78 -15.99 4.29
C HIS A 216 25.72 -14.84 4.66
N ASP A 217 26.77 -14.60 3.88
CA ASP A 217 27.77 -13.56 4.16
C ASP A 217 27.20 -12.13 4.01
N LEU A 218 26.33 -11.92 3.02
CA LEU A 218 25.59 -10.66 2.88
C LEU A 218 24.69 -10.41 4.10
N ALA A 219 23.89 -11.40 4.49
CA ALA A 219 23.04 -11.31 5.66
C ALA A 219 23.86 -11.13 6.94
N PHE A 220 24.98 -11.84 7.08
CA PHE A 220 25.88 -11.75 8.24
C PHE A 220 26.49 -10.35 8.35
N THR A 221 26.99 -9.79 7.26
CA THR A 221 27.51 -8.42 7.25
C THR A 221 26.46 -7.41 7.71
N TYR A 222 25.20 -7.61 7.30
CA TYR A 222 24.07 -6.77 7.68
C TYR A 222 23.67 -6.93 9.16
N THR A 223 23.51 -8.17 9.66
CA THR A 223 23.08 -8.43 11.05
C THR A 223 24.19 -8.23 12.07
N ASP A 224 25.42 -8.60 11.74
CA ASP A 224 26.57 -8.45 12.63
C ASP A 224 26.99 -6.98 12.74
N GLY A 225 26.89 -6.21 11.66
CA GLY A 225 27.07 -4.75 11.71
C GLY A 225 26.10 -4.07 12.68
N TYR A 226 24.85 -4.53 12.76
CA TYR A 226 23.90 -4.06 13.77
C TYR A 226 24.36 -4.42 15.19
N ARG A 227 24.76 -5.69 15.44
CA ARG A 227 25.27 -6.15 16.74
C ARG A 227 26.52 -5.38 17.19
N GLU A 228 27.50 -5.24 16.31
CA GLU A 228 28.76 -4.52 16.58
C GLU A 228 28.51 -3.04 16.83
N GLY A 229 27.55 -2.42 16.13
CA GLY A 229 27.14 -1.04 16.41
C GLY A 229 26.72 -0.81 17.86
N PHE A 230 25.99 -1.76 18.47
CA PHE A 230 25.65 -1.71 19.90
C PHE A 230 26.88 -1.85 20.80
N SER A 231 27.78 -2.78 20.46
CA SER A 231 29.04 -3.03 21.17
C SER A 231 29.91 -1.76 21.23
N VAL A 232 30.13 -1.12 20.08
CA VAL A 232 30.94 0.11 19.95
C VAL A 232 30.34 1.28 20.74
N MET A 233 29.01 1.38 20.79
CA MET A 233 28.32 2.43 21.55
C MET A 233 28.24 2.14 23.05
N GLY A 234 28.73 0.97 23.51
CA GLY A 234 28.60 0.54 24.91
C GLY A 234 27.16 0.28 25.34
N ILE A 235 26.26 -0.02 24.39
CA ILE A 235 24.85 -0.28 24.66
C ILE A 235 24.62 -1.79 24.69
N ASP A 236 24.06 -2.26 25.80
CA ASP A 236 23.71 -3.68 25.98
C ASP A 236 22.54 -4.10 25.06
N ILE A 237 22.84 -4.87 24.02
CA ILE A 237 21.88 -5.38 23.05
C ILE A 237 20.92 -6.41 23.65
N SER A 238 21.28 -7.10 24.75
CA SER A 238 20.41 -8.11 25.37
C SER A 238 19.12 -7.51 25.97
N LYS A 239 19.09 -6.18 26.16
CA LYS A 239 17.90 -5.43 26.56
C LYS A 239 16.93 -5.20 25.40
N LYS A 240 17.37 -5.41 24.16
CA LYS A 240 16.53 -5.33 22.96
C LYS A 240 15.85 -6.68 22.75
N ARG A 241 14.60 -6.61 22.28
CA ARG A 241 13.77 -7.79 21.96
C ARG A 241 13.36 -7.82 20.50
N LEU A 242 13.24 -6.65 19.89
CA LEU A 242 12.76 -6.47 18.53
C LEU A 242 13.80 -5.72 17.70
N VAL A 243 13.90 -6.09 16.44
CA VAL A 243 14.65 -5.36 15.41
C VAL A 243 13.73 -5.12 14.22
N GLU A 244 13.72 -3.87 13.74
CA GLU A 244 13.02 -3.49 12.53
C GLU A 244 13.91 -3.75 11.32
N ILE A 245 13.39 -4.46 10.31
CA ILE A 245 14.06 -4.61 9.02
C ILE A 245 13.37 -3.72 7.98
N ARG A 246 14.16 -2.91 7.31
CA ARG A 246 13.78 -2.09 6.15
C ARG A 246 14.54 -2.60 4.94
N TYR A 247 13.85 -2.84 3.83
CA TYR A 247 14.48 -3.41 2.65
C TYR A 247 13.74 -3.03 1.36
N GLN A 248 14.38 -3.30 0.23
CA GLN A 248 13.76 -3.15 -1.09
C GLN A 248 13.19 -4.50 -1.54
N ILE A 249 11.96 -4.50 -2.06
CA ILE A 249 11.34 -5.70 -2.64
C ILE A 249 12.29 -6.29 -3.70
N GLY A 250 12.46 -7.60 -3.68
CA GLY A 250 13.46 -8.35 -4.43
C GLY A 250 14.68 -8.81 -3.60
N MET A 251 14.87 -8.31 -2.38
CA MET A 251 15.95 -8.74 -1.48
C MET A 251 15.56 -9.86 -0.51
N GLU A 252 14.37 -10.46 -0.65
CA GLU A 252 13.75 -11.36 0.31
C GLU A 252 14.63 -12.55 0.67
N ARG A 253 15.44 -13.07 -0.26
CA ARG A 253 16.33 -14.21 0.02
C ARG A 253 17.40 -13.86 1.06
N MET A 254 18.00 -12.67 0.96
CA MET A 254 18.92 -12.14 1.97
C MET A 254 18.18 -11.81 3.27
N ILE A 255 16.99 -11.20 3.19
CA ILE A 255 16.22 -10.82 4.38
C ILE A 255 15.73 -12.03 5.16
N ARG A 256 15.31 -13.10 4.49
CA ARG A 256 14.99 -14.39 5.11
C ARG A 256 16.14 -14.91 5.95
N GLU A 257 17.37 -14.80 5.43
CA GLU A 257 18.55 -15.23 6.18
C GLU A 257 18.88 -14.29 7.33
N ALA A 258 18.75 -12.97 7.14
CA ALA A 258 18.89 -11.98 8.21
C ALA A 258 17.90 -12.21 9.35
N ILE A 259 16.64 -12.58 9.05
CA ILE A 259 15.63 -12.91 10.06
C ILE A 259 16.09 -14.09 10.94
N LYS A 260 16.63 -15.16 10.31
CA LYS A 260 17.16 -16.30 11.06
C LYS A 260 18.35 -15.92 11.94
N GLN A 261 19.26 -15.09 11.42
CA GLN A 261 20.45 -14.64 12.15
C GLN A 261 20.08 -13.74 13.34
N PHE A 262 19.14 -12.80 13.18
CA PHE A 262 18.62 -12.02 14.32
C PHE A 262 17.94 -12.92 15.35
N LYS A 263 17.18 -13.92 14.90
CA LYS A 263 16.56 -14.88 15.81
C LYS A 263 17.60 -15.67 16.62
N ALA A 264 18.74 -16.03 16.02
CA ALA A 264 19.84 -16.73 16.69
C ALA A 264 20.47 -15.92 17.84
N ILE A 265 20.36 -14.59 17.81
CA ILE A 265 20.81 -13.70 18.89
C ILE A 265 19.67 -13.18 19.77
N ASN A 266 18.52 -13.88 19.79
CA ASN A 266 17.33 -13.57 20.58
C ASN A 266 16.64 -12.23 20.25
N LEU A 267 16.76 -11.76 19.00
CA LEU A 267 15.97 -10.64 18.50
C LEU A 267 14.87 -11.15 17.58
N ASP A 268 13.63 -10.87 17.94
CA ASP A 268 12.48 -11.04 17.05
C ASP A 268 12.49 -9.92 16.00
N THR A 269 12.06 -10.21 14.77
CA THR A 269 12.05 -9.25 13.67
C THR A 269 10.66 -8.71 13.42
N VAL A 270 10.58 -7.43 13.09
CA VAL A 270 9.36 -6.77 12.59
C VAL A 270 9.63 -6.12 11.24
N VAL A 271 8.71 -6.31 10.31
CA VAL A 271 8.82 -5.82 8.93
C VAL A 271 7.50 -5.20 8.53
N TYR A 272 7.41 -3.87 8.47
CA TYR A 272 6.16 -3.20 8.14
C TYR A 272 6.28 -2.37 6.87
N ARG A 273 5.13 -2.09 6.27
CA ARG A 273 5.03 -1.36 5.01
C ARG A 273 5.33 0.11 5.21
N ASN A 274 5.83 0.76 4.16
CA ASN A 274 5.75 2.21 4.09
C ASN A 274 4.30 2.74 4.11
N ALA A 275 4.04 3.75 4.93
CA ALA A 275 2.71 4.32 5.11
C ALA A 275 2.04 4.75 3.79
N VAL A 276 0.82 4.27 3.55
CA VAL A 276 0.03 4.57 2.35
C VAL A 276 -0.90 5.77 2.54
N SER A 277 -1.58 5.87 3.69
CA SER A 277 -2.46 7.00 4.02
C SER A 277 -1.65 8.26 4.33
N ALA A 278 -2.11 9.40 3.84
CA ALA A 278 -1.53 10.72 4.08
C ALA A 278 -1.37 11.05 5.56
N MET A 279 -2.21 10.49 6.44
CA MET A 279 -2.09 10.68 7.90
C MET A 279 -0.74 10.19 8.45
N HIS A 280 -0.20 9.11 7.88
CA HIS A 280 0.97 8.41 8.40
C HIS A 280 2.23 8.60 7.55
N ARG A 281 2.11 9.28 6.40
CA ARG A 281 3.25 9.53 5.49
C ARG A 281 4.30 10.39 6.18
N ASN A 282 5.55 9.91 6.15
CA ASN A 282 6.68 10.65 6.65
C ASN A 282 7.26 11.55 5.54
N PRO A 283 7.28 12.89 5.71
CA PRO A 283 7.85 13.79 4.71
C PRO A 283 9.34 13.59 4.47
N LYS A 284 10.06 12.94 5.40
CA LYS A 284 11.53 12.76 5.36
C LYS A 284 11.98 11.48 4.67
N GLY A 285 11.07 10.64 4.20
CA GLY A 285 11.41 9.44 3.43
C GLY A 285 10.48 8.27 3.67
N ARG A 286 10.66 7.21 2.87
CA ARG A 286 9.87 5.98 2.98
C ARG A 286 10.50 5.04 4.02
N VAL A 287 9.70 4.57 4.97
CA VAL A 287 10.14 3.74 6.09
C VAL A 287 9.38 2.42 6.07
N GLY A 288 10.12 1.31 6.04
CA GLY A 288 9.56 -0.03 5.93
C GLY A 288 10.13 -0.78 4.73
N TYR A 289 9.39 -1.75 4.21
CA TYR A 289 9.66 -2.30 2.88
C TYR A 289 9.01 -1.44 1.80
N VAL A 290 9.68 -1.34 0.64
CA VAL A 290 9.25 -0.51 -0.48
C VAL A 290 9.65 -1.13 -1.82
N SER A 291 8.92 -0.77 -2.87
CA SER A 291 9.35 -0.93 -4.27
C SER A 291 9.74 0.41 -4.89
N THR A 292 10.28 0.32 -6.12
CA THR A 292 10.49 1.46 -7.00
C THR A 292 9.17 2.20 -7.23
N SER A 293 9.20 3.53 -7.08
CA SER A 293 8.04 4.37 -7.37
C SER A 293 7.61 4.26 -8.84
N PRO A 294 6.31 4.05 -9.15
CA PRO A 294 5.81 4.04 -10.53
C PRO A 294 6.11 5.35 -11.26
N ASN A 295 6.04 6.47 -10.54
CA ASN A 295 6.50 7.78 -10.98
C ASN A 295 7.60 8.31 -10.05
N ARG A 296 8.69 8.81 -10.63
CA ARG A 296 9.84 9.38 -9.91
C ARG A 296 9.77 10.91 -9.74
N GLN A 297 8.77 11.55 -10.35
CA GLN A 297 8.51 12.99 -10.21
C GLN A 297 8.13 13.35 -8.77
#